data_AF-A0A7J7FHX3-F1
#
_entry.id   AF-A0A7J7FHX3-F1
#
_cell.length_a   1.000
_cell.length_b   1.000
_cell.length_c   1.000
_cell.angle_alpha   90.00
_cell.angle_beta   90.00
_cell.angle_gamma   90.00
#
_symmetry.space_group_name_H-M   'P 1'
#
loop_
_entity.id
_entity.type
_entity.pdbx_description
1 polymer ?
#
loop_
_entity_poly.entity_id
_entity_poly.type
_entity_poly.pdbx_seq_one_letter_code
_entity_poly.pdbx_strand_id
1 'polypeptide(L)'
;MEFTASPKPQLSSRANAFSIAALMSSGGSKEKEATENTIKPLEQFVEKSSCAQPLGELTSLDAHGEFGGSSGGSSSPASSSLCTEPLIPTTPIIPSEEMAKIACSLETKELWDKFHELGTEMIITKSGRRMFPTIRVSFSGVDPEAKYIVLMDIVPVDNKRYRYAYHRSSWLVAGKADPPLPARLYVHPDSPFTGEQLLKQMVSFEKVKLTNNELDQHGHIILNSMHKYQPRVHIIKKKDHTASLLNLKSEEFRTFIFPETVFTAVTAYQNQLITKLKIDSNPFAKGFRDSSRLTDIE
;
A
#
# COMPACT_ATOMS: atom_id res chain seq x y z
N MET A 1 -36.14 57.82 -3.75
CA MET A 1 -34.73 57.40 -3.90
C MET A 1 -34.72 55.89 -3.83
N GLU A 2 -34.51 55.25 -4.98
CA GLU A 2 -34.57 53.81 -5.17
C GLU A 2 -33.37 53.11 -4.51
N PHE A 3 -33.63 51.98 -3.85
CA PHE A 3 -32.61 51.12 -3.24
C PHE A 3 -32.02 50.21 -4.32
N THR A 4 -30.73 50.36 -4.60
CA THR A 4 -29.99 49.48 -5.52
C THR A 4 -29.51 48.22 -4.78
N ALA A 5 -29.86 47.04 -5.31
CA ALA A 5 -29.41 45.76 -4.77
C ALA A 5 -27.97 45.43 -5.24
N SER A 6 -27.14 44.94 -4.31
CA SER A 6 -25.76 44.51 -4.59
C SER A 6 -25.70 43.21 -5.41
N PRO A 7 -24.68 43.01 -6.28
CA PRO A 7 -24.61 41.84 -7.15
C PRO A 7 -24.18 40.57 -6.37
N LYS A 8 -24.82 39.44 -6.69
CA LYS A 8 -24.42 38.11 -6.21
C LYS A 8 -23.07 37.70 -6.80
N PRO A 9 -22.22 36.98 -6.05
CA PRO A 9 -20.93 36.53 -6.55
C PRO A 9 -21.12 35.51 -7.70
N GLN A 10 -20.47 35.76 -8.83
CA GLN A 10 -20.36 34.81 -9.94
C GLN A 10 -19.38 33.70 -9.55
N LEU A 11 -19.88 32.46 -9.48
CA LEU A 11 -19.07 31.25 -9.38
C LEU A 11 -18.48 30.91 -10.76
N SER A 12 -17.20 30.52 -10.75
CA SER A 12 -16.41 30.11 -11.91
C SER A 12 -17.07 28.98 -12.71
N SER A 13 -17.01 29.06 -14.06
CA SER A 13 -17.58 28.12 -15.03
C SER A 13 -16.98 26.72 -15.06
N ARG A 14 -16.21 26.32 -14.03
CA ARG A 14 -15.52 25.01 -13.97
C ARG A 14 -16.03 24.07 -12.86
N ALA A 15 -17.12 24.40 -12.19
CA ALA A 15 -17.73 23.55 -11.17
C ALA A 15 -19.17 23.18 -11.57
N ASN A 16 -19.35 22.23 -12.50
CA ASN A 16 -20.69 21.71 -12.82
C ASN A 16 -20.66 20.25 -13.31
N ALA A 17 -19.85 19.39 -12.68
CA ALA A 17 -19.76 17.98 -13.06
C ALA A 17 -20.18 16.99 -11.96
N PHE A 18 -20.77 17.43 -10.83
CA PHE A 18 -21.20 16.51 -9.75
C PHE A 18 -22.40 17.04 -8.93
N SER A 19 -23.44 17.55 -9.59
CA SER A 19 -24.71 17.91 -8.91
C SER A 19 -25.83 16.95 -9.31
N ILE A 20 -26.60 16.47 -8.32
CA ILE A 20 -27.72 15.51 -8.45
C ILE A 20 -28.80 15.98 -9.46
N ALA A 21 -28.89 17.28 -9.72
CA ALA A 21 -29.82 17.85 -10.70
C ALA A 21 -29.56 17.43 -12.17
N ALA A 22 -28.34 17.01 -12.52
CA ALA A 22 -28.03 16.53 -13.88
C ALA A 22 -28.46 15.07 -14.14
N LEU A 23 -28.79 14.31 -13.08
CA LEU A 23 -29.24 12.92 -13.18
C LEU A 23 -30.76 12.76 -13.30
N MET A 24 -31.53 13.83 -13.06
CA MET A 24 -33.00 13.76 -13.01
C MET A 24 -33.71 14.29 -14.27
N SER A 25 -32.99 14.72 -15.31
CA SER A 25 -33.61 15.16 -16.56
C SER A 25 -33.43 14.12 -17.67
N SER A 26 -34.18 13.02 -17.57
CA SER A 26 -34.56 12.20 -18.73
C SER A 26 -35.77 11.34 -18.37
N GLY A 27 -36.95 11.96 -18.37
CA GLY A 27 -38.24 11.27 -18.29
C GLY A 27 -39.14 11.70 -19.43
N GLY A 28 -39.44 10.79 -20.36
CA GLY A 28 -40.32 11.03 -21.50
C GLY A 28 -40.50 9.84 -22.46
N SER A 29 -41.24 8.83 -21.97
CA SER A 29 -42.15 7.88 -22.68
C SER A 29 -41.75 7.17 -23.99
N LYS A 30 -41.66 5.82 -23.95
CA LYS A 30 -42.70 4.87 -24.45
C LYS A 30 -42.28 3.39 -24.27
N GLU A 31 -43.28 2.57 -23.94
CA GLU A 31 -43.23 1.12 -23.68
C GLU A 31 -42.82 0.28 -24.91
N LYS A 32 -42.02 -0.78 -24.69
CA LYS A 32 -42.39 -2.15 -25.07
C LYS A 32 -41.47 -3.21 -24.45
N GLU A 33 -42.13 -4.26 -23.97
CA GLU A 33 -41.68 -5.43 -23.23
C GLU A 33 -40.85 -6.42 -24.08
N ALA A 34 -39.73 -6.91 -23.54
CA ALA A 34 -39.21 -8.28 -23.73
C ALA A 34 -37.97 -8.54 -22.85
N THR A 35 -38.07 -9.58 -22.05
CA THR A 35 -37.10 -10.22 -21.15
C THR A 35 -35.75 -10.58 -21.79
N GLU A 36 -34.62 -10.30 -21.12
CA GLU A 36 -33.59 -11.29 -20.75
C GLU A 36 -32.54 -10.66 -19.81
N ASN A 37 -32.33 -11.29 -18.65
CA ASN A 37 -31.38 -10.87 -17.62
C ASN A 37 -29.93 -11.09 -18.09
N THR A 38 -29.15 -10.02 -18.20
CA THR A 38 -27.68 -10.10 -18.18
C THR A 38 -27.11 -8.84 -17.55
N ILE A 39 -26.74 -8.94 -16.27
CA ILE A 39 -26.01 -7.89 -15.55
C ILE A 39 -24.62 -7.79 -16.18
N LYS A 40 -24.36 -6.71 -16.92
CA LYS A 40 -23.05 -6.38 -17.45
C LYS A 40 -22.12 -5.91 -16.32
N PRO A 41 -20.91 -6.48 -16.17
CA PRO A 41 -19.92 -5.95 -15.25
C PRO A 41 -19.49 -4.54 -15.65
N LEU A 42 -19.14 -3.75 -14.64
CA LEU A 42 -18.63 -2.39 -14.71
C LEU A 42 -17.24 -2.34 -15.38
N GLU A 43 -17.19 -2.61 -16.68
CA GLU A 43 -16.05 -2.35 -17.57
C GLU A 43 -16.38 -1.18 -18.49
N GLN A 44 -16.50 0.01 -17.92
CA GLN A 44 -16.41 1.24 -18.72
C GLN A 44 -16.05 2.37 -17.79
N PHE A 45 -14.76 2.64 -17.65
CA PHE A 45 -14.14 3.97 -17.39
C PHE A 45 -12.63 3.79 -17.13
N VAL A 46 -11.93 3.03 -17.98
CA VAL A 46 -10.47 3.11 -18.12
C VAL A 46 -10.10 2.92 -19.61
N GLU A 47 -10.57 3.83 -20.46
CA GLU A 47 -9.97 4.05 -21.78
C GLU A 47 -9.76 5.54 -21.97
N LYS A 48 -8.51 5.98 -21.73
CA LYS A 48 -7.80 7.05 -22.47
C LYS A 48 -6.39 7.22 -21.89
N SER A 49 -5.52 6.28 -22.23
CA SER A 49 -4.09 6.53 -22.50
C SER A 49 -3.48 5.27 -23.10
N SER A 50 -3.86 5.01 -24.35
CA SER A 50 -3.03 4.24 -25.27
C SER A 50 -2.48 5.26 -26.26
N CYS A 51 -1.20 5.63 -26.11
CA CYS A 51 -0.45 6.19 -27.21
C CYS A 51 0.56 5.12 -27.63
N ALA A 52 0.16 4.32 -28.60
CA ALA A 52 1.08 3.52 -29.40
C ALA A 52 1.62 4.43 -30.52
N GLN A 53 2.93 4.57 -30.61
CA GLN A 53 3.61 5.00 -31.83
C GLN A 53 4.87 4.13 -32.04
N PRO A 54 5.23 3.83 -33.29
CA PRO A 54 6.05 2.67 -33.65
C PRO A 54 7.55 2.98 -33.71
N LEU A 55 8.34 1.92 -33.58
CA LEU A 55 9.77 1.86 -33.86
C LEU A 55 9.99 2.10 -35.38
N GLY A 56 10.75 3.13 -35.74
CA GLY A 56 11.15 3.44 -37.10
C GLY A 56 12.67 3.60 -37.20
N GLU A 57 13.26 2.83 -38.11
CA GLU A 57 14.67 2.80 -38.50
C GLU A 57 15.19 4.16 -38.98
N LEU A 58 16.45 4.48 -38.67
CA LEU A 58 17.25 5.40 -39.47
C LEU A 58 18.67 4.85 -39.66
N THR A 59 18.98 4.59 -40.92
CA THR A 59 20.30 4.28 -41.48
C THR A 59 21.11 5.55 -41.77
N SER A 60 22.40 5.50 -41.42
CA SER A 60 23.59 5.86 -42.23
C SER A 60 23.99 7.33 -42.53
N LEU A 61 25.32 7.55 -42.38
CA LEU A 61 26.26 8.55 -43.00
C LEU A 61 26.29 9.96 -42.36
N ASP A 62 27.40 10.65 -42.04
CA ASP A 62 28.86 10.63 -42.32
C ASP A 62 29.61 11.33 -41.14
N ALA A 63 30.75 10.87 -40.60
CA ALA A 63 32.16 10.98 -41.02
C ALA A 63 32.79 12.41 -41.04
N HIS A 64 33.61 12.73 -40.02
CA HIS A 64 35.04 13.14 -40.08
C HIS A 64 35.50 14.04 -38.92
N GLY A 65 36.66 13.71 -38.33
CA GLY A 65 37.43 14.58 -37.43
C GLY A 65 38.35 13.82 -36.45
N GLU A 66 39.57 13.51 -36.90
CA GLU A 66 40.76 12.98 -36.18
C GLU A 66 41.17 13.86 -34.96
N PHE A 67 42.04 13.54 -33.99
CA PHE A 67 43.09 12.53 -33.73
C PHE A 67 43.47 12.65 -32.22
N GLY A 68 44.05 11.61 -31.60
CA GLY A 68 44.89 11.74 -30.39
C GLY A 68 44.53 10.82 -29.22
N GLY A 69 45.22 9.68 -29.10
CA GLY A 69 44.95 8.66 -28.09
C GLY A 69 45.63 8.84 -26.73
N SER A 70 45.14 8.10 -25.72
CA SER A 70 45.96 7.29 -24.81
C SER A 70 45.12 6.50 -23.81
N SER A 71 45.59 5.26 -23.58
CA SER A 71 45.45 4.41 -22.40
C SER A 71 44.06 3.96 -21.93
N GLY A 72 43.87 2.64 -22.03
CA GLY A 72 42.73 1.89 -21.52
C GLY A 72 42.54 1.95 -20.00
N GLY A 73 41.28 1.83 -19.62
CA GLY A 73 40.78 1.76 -18.27
C GLY A 73 39.26 1.77 -18.34
N SER A 74 38.67 0.62 -18.69
CA SER A 74 37.23 0.46 -18.81
C SER A 74 36.54 0.60 -17.44
N SER A 75 36.17 1.81 -17.06
CA SER A 75 35.12 2.04 -16.07
C SER A 75 33.78 2.01 -16.78
N SER A 76 33.18 0.82 -16.84
CA SER A 76 31.76 0.69 -17.14
C SER A 76 30.98 1.60 -16.17
N PRO A 77 30.01 2.41 -16.63
CA PRO A 77 29.14 3.11 -15.70
C PRO A 77 28.35 2.01 -14.98
N ALA A 78 28.50 1.95 -13.66
CA ALA A 78 27.72 1.07 -12.83
C ALA A 78 26.24 1.39 -13.09
N SER A 79 25.56 0.50 -13.81
CA SER A 79 24.11 0.40 -13.73
C SER A 79 23.79 0.37 -12.25
N SER A 80 23.08 1.38 -11.75
CA SER A 80 22.60 1.43 -10.38
C SER A 80 21.71 0.22 -10.17
N SER A 81 22.30 -0.89 -9.74
CA SER A 81 21.61 -2.06 -9.27
C SER A 81 20.84 -1.59 -8.05
N LEU A 82 19.56 -1.27 -8.24
CA LEU A 82 18.65 -0.98 -7.15
C LEU A 82 18.76 -2.15 -6.17
N CYS A 83 19.24 -1.88 -4.96
CA CYS A 83 19.33 -2.88 -3.91
C CYS A 83 17.90 -3.32 -3.58
N THR A 84 17.51 -4.49 -4.08
CA THR A 84 16.18 -5.09 -3.89
C THR A 84 16.12 -6.01 -2.67
N GLU A 85 17.27 -6.21 -2.02
CA GLU A 85 17.35 -6.96 -0.77
C GLU A 85 16.62 -6.22 0.36
N PRO A 86 15.92 -6.95 1.27
CA PRO A 86 15.33 -6.36 2.46
C PRO A 86 16.37 -5.57 3.26
N LEU A 87 16.05 -4.33 3.61
CA LEU A 87 16.94 -3.47 4.39
C LEU A 87 17.24 -4.06 5.78
N ILE A 88 16.28 -4.82 6.32
CA ILE A 88 16.47 -5.65 7.52
C ILE A 88 16.51 -7.11 7.08
N PRO A 89 17.57 -7.87 7.42
CA PRO A 89 17.67 -9.29 7.08
C PRO A 89 16.39 -10.07 7.45
N THR A 90 16.02 -11.00 6.58
CA THR A 90 14.91 -11.96 6.83
C THR A 90 15.36 -13.15 7.66
N THR A 91 16.67 -13.41 7.73
CA THR A 91 17.26 -14.41 8.61
C THR A 91 17.18 -13.96 10.07
N PRO A 92 16.79 -14.84 11.00
CA PRO A 92 16.72 -14.51 12.42
C PRO A 92 18.12 -14.20 12.94
N ILE A 93 18.35 -12.95 13.33
CA ILE A 93 19.52 -12.57 14.12
C ILE A 93 19.21 -12.90 15.57
N ILE A 94 20.15 -13.55 16.25
CA ILE A 94 20.03 -13.81 17.69
C ILE A 94 20.07 -12.46 18.39
N PRO A 95 18.97 -12.01 19.04
CA PRO A 95 18.97 -10.74 19.73
C PRO A 95 19.92 -10.81 20.94
N SER A 96 20.43 -9.65 21.37
CA SER A 96 21.10 -9.55 22.68
C SER A 96 20.15 -10.02 23.78
N GLU A 97 20.70 -10.45 24.93
CA GLU A 97 19.88 -10.94 26.05
C GLU A 97 18.85 -9.91 26.52
N GLU A 98 19.18 -8.61 26.45
CA GLU A 98 18.25 -7.52 26.74
C GLU A 98 17.14 -7.43 25.70
N MET A 99 17.48 -7.40 24.41
CA MET A 99 16.49 -7.35 23.33
C MET A 99 15.60 -8.61 23.33
N ALA A 100 16.12 -9.76 23.77
CA ALA A 100 15.41 -11.03 23.91
C ALA A 100 14.31 -11.01 24.98
N LYS A 101 14.33 -10.05 25.92
CA LYS A 101 13.27 -9.85 26.92
C LYS A 101 12.06 -9.08 26.36
N ILE A 102 12.24 -8.31 25.29
CA ILE A 102 11.19 -7.46 24.73
C ILE A 102 10.13 -8.30 24.01
N ALA A 103 8.90 -8.31 24.49
CA ALA A 103 7.77 -8.91 23.78
C ALA A 103 6.93 -7.85 23.06
N CYS A 104 6.19 -8.29 22.04
CA CYS A 104 5.33 -7.45 21.22
C CYS A 104 4.02 -8.20 20.96
N SER A 105 2.89 -7.61 21.29
CA SER A 105 1.56 -8.17 21.05
C SER A 105 0.84 -7.40 19.94
N LEU A 106 0.17 -8.13 19.04
CA LEU A 106 -0.72 -7.53 18.04
C LEU A 106 -2.05 -7.18 18.69
N GLU A 107 -2.45 -5.92 18.59
CA GLU A 107 -3.74 -5.44 19.06
C GLU A 107 -4.85 -5.79 18.06
N THR A 108 -6.07 -5.99 18.56
CA THR A 108 -7.24 -6.38 17.75
C THR A 108 -7.01 -7.64 16.90
N LYS A 109 -6.27 -8.60 17.46
CA LYS A 109 -5.88 -9.84 16.79
C LYS A 109 -7.08 -10.60 16.23
N GLU A 110 -8.21 -10.60 16.94
CA GLU A 110 -9.43 -11.30 16.53
C GLU A 110 -9.99 -10.76 15.20
N LEU A 111 -9.81 -9.47 14.93
CA LEU A 111 -10.19 -8.89 13.64
C LEU A 111 -9.22 -9.34 12.54
N TRP A 112 -7.91 -9.37 12.84
CA TRP A 112 -6.90 -9.89 11.91
C TRP A 112 -7.15 -11.35 11.55
N ASP A 113 -7.47 -12.19 12.54
CA ASP A 113 -7.76 -13.61 12.33
C ASP A 113 -8.94 -13.80 11.36
N LYS A 114 -10.04 -13.03 11.53
CA LYS A 114 -11.18 -13.06 10.59
C LYS A 114 -10.81 -12.68 9.16
N PHE A 115 -9.94 -11.68 8.99
CA PHE A 115 -9.43 -11.34 7.65
C PHE A 115 -8.50 -12.41 7.10
N HIS A 116 -7.65 -12.99 7.96
CA HIS A 116 -6.69 -14.02 7.59
C HIS A 116 -7.38 -15.29 7.09
N GLU A 117 -8.43 -15.75 7.77
CA GLU A 117 -9.25 -16.90 7.39
C GLU A 117 -9.83 -16.77 5.96
N LEU A 118 -10.17 -15.55 5.55
CA LEU A 118 -10.71 -15.26 4.21
C LEU A 118 -9.63 -14.96 3.17
N GLY A 119 -8.36 -14.89 3.57
CA GLY A 119 -7.24 -14.43 2.76
C GLY A 119 -7.24 -12.91 2.62
N THR A 120 -6.63 -12.22 3.59
CA THR A 120 -6.60 -10.75 3.68
C THR A 120 -6.16 -10.10 2.36
N GLU A 121 -6.90 -9.07 1.93
CA GLU A 121 -6.56 -8.24 0.78
C GLU A 121 -6.34 -6.79 1.19
N MET A 122 -5.33 -6.13 0.63
CA MET A 122 -5.06 -4.71 0.84
C MET A 122 -5.04 -3.97 -0.48
N ILE A 123 -5.82 -2.88 -0.55
CA ILE A 123 -5.86 -2.01 -1.73
C ILE A 123 -4.57 -1.20 -1.81
N ILE A 124 -3.99 -1.14 -3.01
CA ILE A 124 -2.89 -0.23 -3.35
C ILE A 124 -3.36 0.76 -4.42
N THR A 125 -2.94 2.02 -4.32
CA THR A 125 -3.30 3.08 -5.27
C THR A 125 -2.10 3.96 -5.58
N LYS A 126 -2.13 4.66 -6.72
CA LYS A 126 -1.04 5.58 -7.11
C LYS A 126 -0.73 6.63 -6.04
N SER A 127 -1.76 7.17 -5.37
CA SER A 127 -1.65 8.19 -4.31
C SER A 127 -1.35 7.63 -2.91
N GLY A 128 -1.29 6.31 -2.76
CA GLY A 128 -1.13 5.63 -1.49
C GLY A 128 -2.46 5.40 -0.76
N ARG A 129 -2.68 4.17 -0.30
CA ARG A 129 -3.89 3.76 0.44
C ARG A 129 -3.51 3.24 1.83
N ARG A 130 -4.26 3.66 2.86
CA ARG A 130 -4.07 3.15 4.22
C ARG A 130 -4.46 1.68 4.34
N MET A 131 -3.73 0.94 5.15
CA MET A 131 -4.07 -0.43 5.51
C MET A 131 -5.36 -0.48 6.34
N PHE A 132 -6.10 -1.56 6.21
CA PHE A 132 -7.17 -1.91 7.13
C PHE A 132 -7.28 -3.44 7.21
N PRO A 133 -7.30 -4.09 8.39
CA PRO A 133 -7.09 -3.47 9.70
C PRO A 133 -5.74 -2.77 9.79
N THR A 134 -5.64 -1.82 10.70
CA THR A 134 -4.38 -1.13 10.99
C THR A 134 -3.51 -2.05 11.84
N ILE A 135 -2.21 -2.12 11.54
CA ILE A 135 -1.26 -2.79 12.43
C ILE A 135 -1.05 -1.91 13.66
N ARG A 136 -1.43 -2.45 14.81
CA ARG A 136 -1.29 -1.81 16.12
C ARG A 136 -0.64 -2.81 17.05
N VAL A 137 0.37 -2.38 17.77
CA VAL A 137 1.16 -3.27 18.63
C VAL A 137 1.42 -2.66 19.99
N SER A 138 1.53 -3.49 21.01
CA SER A 138 1.94 -3.10 22.34
C SER A 138 3.24 -3.82 22.71
N PHE A 139 4.14 -3.13 23.38
CA PHE A 139 5.44 -3.69 23.78
C PHE A 139 5.49 -3.93 25.28
N SER A 140 6.22 -4.97 25.69
CA SER A 140 6.53 -5.25 27.09
C SER A 140 7.97 -5.74 27.23
N GLY A 141 8.52 -5.69 28.45
CA GLY A 141 9.91 -6.08 28.70
C GLY A 141 10.97 -5.12 28.14
N VAL A 142 10.57 -3.91 27.72
CA VAL A 142 11.49 -2.83 27.36
C VAL A 142 12.06 -2.17 28.62
N ASP A 143 13.33 -1.75 28.56
CA ASP A 143 13.94 -0.90 29.57
C ASP A 143 13.28 0.49 29.57
N PRO A 144 12.64 0.93 30.68
CA PRO A 144 11.90 2.20 30.75
C PRO A 144 12.74 3.45 30.46
N GLU A 145 14.04 3.42 30.78
CA GLU A 145 14.93 4.58 30.68
C GLU A 145 15.58 4.71 29.29
N ALA A 146 15.61 3.62 28.52
CA ALA A 146 16.17 3.59 27.18
C ALA A 146 15.26 4.23 26.13
N LYS A 147 15.86 4.63 25.01
CA LYS A 147 15.16 5.14 23.82
C LYS A 147 15.13 4.10 22.71
N TYR A 148 13.98 4.01 22.05
CA TYR A 148 13.72 3.02 21.00
C TYR A 148 13.18 3.67 19.74
N ILE A 149 13.65 3.20 18.59
CA ILE A 149 13.05 3.50 17.29
C ILE A 149 12.15 2.33 16.93
N VAL A 150 10.88 2.62 16.63
CA VAL A 150 9.93 1.61 16.17
C VAL A 150 9.63 1.87 14.71
N LEU A 151 9.75 0.84 13.88
CA LEU A 151 9.54 0.93 12.44
C LEU A 151 8.88 -0.34 11.91
N MET A 152 8.36 -0.27 10.69
CA MET A 152 7.75 -1.40 10.00
C MET A 152 8.30 -1.52 8.59
N ASP A 153 8.49 -2.76 8.15
CA ASP A 153 8.70 -3.08 6.74
C ASP A 153 7.64 -4.09 6.27
N ILE A 154 7.60 -4.31 4.95
CA ILE A 154 6.70 -5.27 4.32
C ILE A 154 7.53 -6.06 3.31
N VAL A 155 7.66 -7.36 3.55
CA VAL A 155 8.48 -8.25 2.72
C VAL A 155 7.61 -9.20 1.91
N PRO A 156 8.02 -9.62 0.70
CA PRO A 156 7.30 -10.65 -0.05
C PRO A 156 7.33 -11.98 0.70
N VAL A 157 6.21 -12.71 0.68
CA VAL A 157 6.09 -14.04 1.31
C VAL A 157 6.75 -15.10 0.44
N ASP A 158 6.62 -15.00 -0.88
CA ASP A 158 7.16 -15.94 -1.84
C ASP A 158 7.47 -15.27 -3.19
N ASN A 159 8.09 -16.03 -4.08
CA ASN A 159 8.41 -15.61 -5.45
C ASN A 159 7.31 -16.03 -6.44
N LYS A 160 6.04 -15.78 -6.10
CA LYS A 160 4.88 -16.15 -6.93
C LYS A 160 3.95 -14.96 -7.16
N ARG A 161 3.40 -14.91 -8.38
CA ARG A 161 2.28 -14.04 -8.73
C ARG A 161 0.99 -14.84 -8.66
N TYR A 162 -0.05 -14.22 -8.12
CA TYR A 162 -1.33 -14.86 -7.86
C TYR A 162 -2.44 -14.36 -8.78
N ARG A 163 -3.52 -15.14 -8.90
CA ARG A 163 -4.80 -14.76 -9.51
C ARG A 163 -5.93 -15.34 -8.68
N TYR A 164 -7.02 -14.59 -8.54
CA TYR A 164 -8.23 -15.10 -7.91
C TYR A 164 -9.08 -15.88 -8.93
N ALA A 165 -9.55 -17.07 -8.56
CA ALA A 165 -10.44 -17.90 -9.35
C ALA A 165 -11.87 -17.80 -8.79
N TYR A 166 -12.68 -16.93 -9.39
CA TYR A 166 -14.04 -16.62 -8.92
C TYR A 166 -14.96 -17.83 -8.78
N HIS A 167 -14.94 -18.75 -9.75
CA HIS A 167 -15.74 -19.98 -9.71
C HIS A 167 -15.37 -20.96 -8.59
N ARG A 168 -14.21 -20.79 -7.94
CA ARG A 168 -13.72 -21.61 -6.81
C ARG A 168 -13.53 -20.80 -5.53
N SER A 169 -13.86 -19.50 -5.56
CA SER A 169 -13.61 -18.55 -4.48
C SER A 169 -12.22 -18.72 -3.82
N SER A 170 -11.17 -18.85 -4.62
CA SER A 170 -9.82 -19.17 -4.13
C SER A 170 -8.69 -18.53 -4.91
N TRP A 171 -7.57 -18.31 -4.22
CA TRP A 171 -6.33 -17.80 -4.77
C TRP A 171 -5.51 -18.93 -5.41
N LEU A 172 -5.12 -18.74 -6.67
CA LEU A 172 -4.27 -19.67 -7.43
C LEU A 172 -2.94 -19.00 -7.82
N VAL A 173 -1.90 -19.81 -7.95
CA VAL A 173 -0.62 -19.36 -8.51
C VAL A 173 -0.78 -19.16 -10.00
N ALA A 174 -0.48 -17.95 -10.48
CA ALA A 174 -0.54 -17.59 -11.90
C ALA A 174 0.83 -17.69 -12.59
N GLY A 175 1.92 -17.52 -11.84
CA GLY A 175 3.28 -17.57 -12.37
C GLY A 175 4.34 -17.17 -11.35
N LYS A 176 5.55 -16.86 -11.86
CA LYS A 176 6.65 -16.27 -11.09
C LYS A 176 6.30 -14.84 -10.68
N ALA A 177 6.83 -14.37 -9.54
CA ALA A 177 6.64 -12.99 -9.14
C ALA A 177 7.26 -12.00 -10.14
N ASP A 178 6.67 -10.82 -10.20
CA ASP A 178 7.23 -9.67 -10.89
C ASP A 178 8.54 -9.23 -10.19
N PRO A 179 9.44 -8.50 -10.87
CA PRO A 179 10.70 -8.04 -10.27
C PRO A 179 10.47 -7.30 -8.94
N PRO A 180 11.30 -7.56 -7.91
CA PRO A 180 11.15 -6.90 -6.63
C PRO A 180 11.40 -5.39 -6.75
N LEU A 181 10.58 -4.62 -6.04
CA LEU A 181 10.70 -3.16 -5.97
C LEU A 181 11.67 -2.75 -4.86
N PRO A 182 12.24 -1.53 -4.90
CA PRO A 182 13.10 -1.03 -3.83
C PRO A 182 12.41 -1.10 -2.47
N ALA A 183 13.04 -1.79 -1.52
CA ALA A 183 12.51 -1.94 -0.16
C ALA A 183 12.46 -0.58 0.55
N ARG A 184 11.39 -0.33 1.31
CA ARG A 184 11.21 0.90 2.10
C ARG A 184 10.90 0.55 3.55
N LEU A 185 11.58 1.24 4.46
CA LEU A 185 11.27 1.21 5.89
C LEU A 185 10.32 2.36 6.21
N TYR A 186 9.26 2.06 6.94
CA TYR A 186 8.41 3.08 7.55
C TYR A 186 8.81 3.27 9.01
N VAL A 187 9.51 4.36 9.31
CA VAL A 187 9.79 4.74 10.70
C VAL A 187 8.54 5.38 11.29
N HIS A 188 8.11 4.92 12.47
CA HIS A 188 6.98 5.52 13.14
C HIS A 188 7.27 7.00 13.42
N PRO A 189 6.37 7.95 13.10
CA PRO A 189 6.64 9.38 13.16
C PRO A 189 7.00 9.89 14.57
N ASP A 190 6.48 9.20 15.59
CA ASP A 190 6.75 9.55 16.99
C ASP A 190 8.04 8.91 17.53
N SER A 191 8.80 8.17 16.70
CA SER A 191 10.11 7.67 17.08
C SER A 191 11.13 8.82 17.19
N PRO A 192 12.07 8.77 18.15
CA PRO A 192 12.25 7.71 19.14
C PRO A 192 11.28 7.82 20.32
N PHE A 193 10.82 6.67 20.81
CA PHE A 193 10.04 6.53 22.04
C PHE A 193 10.95 6.26 23.24
N THR A 194 10.54 6.69 24.44
CA THR A 194 11.10 6.12 25.68
C THR A 194 10.49 4.75 25.97
N GLY A 195 11.21 3.88 26.69
CA GLY A 195 10.64 2.61 27.12
C GLY A 195 9.38 2.79 27.96
N GLU A 196 9.35 3.80 28.83
CA GLU A 196 8.15 4.15 29.61
C GLU A 196 6.95 4.49 28.72
N GLN A 197 7.14 5.23 27.62
CA GLN A 197 6.07 5.49 26.66
C GLN A 197 5.57 4.19 26.01
N LEU A 198 6.48 3.32 25.58
CA LEU A 198 6.11 2.04 24.94
C LEU A 198 5.34 1.10 25.88
N LEU A 199 5.59 1.15 27.19
CA LEU A 199 4.85 0.37 28.19
C LEU A 199 3.45 0.94 28.48
N LYS A 200 3.23 2.23 28.24
CA LYS A 200 1.97 2.93 28.58
C LYS A 200 0.96 2.95 27.44
N GLN A 201 1.39 2.82 26.20
CA GLN A 201 0.51 2.95 25.03
C GLN A 201 0.88 1.97 23.91
N MET A 202 -0.13 1.60 23.12
CA MET A 202 0.09 0.91 21.85
C MET A 202 0.66 1.85 20.79
N VAL A 203 1.49 1.31 19.89
CA VAL A 203 2.02 1.99 18.70
C VAL A 203 1.14 1.64 17.51
N SER A 204 0.68 2.65 16.76
CA SER A 204 -0.29 2.49 15.66
C SER A 204 0.31 2.94 14.32
N PHE A 205 0.39 2.02 13.37
CA PHE A 205 0.87 2.28 12.01
C PHE A 205 -0.23 2.83 11.07
N GLU A 206 -1.19 3.59 11.59
CA GLU A 206 -2.36 4.09 10.85
C GLU A 206 -2.04 5.04 9.69
N LYS A 207 -0.86 5.68 9.74
CA LYS A 207 -0.39 6.61 8.72
C LYS A 207 0.34 5.91 7.58
N VAL A 208 0.60 4.60 7.69
CA VAL A 208 1.22 3.81 6.60
C VAL A 208 0.30 3.81 5.39
N LYS A 209 0.89 4.02 4.23
CA LYS A 209 0.22 3.96 2.93
C LYS A 209 0.96 3.03 1.99
N LEU A 210 0.18 2.23 1.26
CA LEU A 210 0.63 1.29 0.25
C LEU A 210 0.34 1.85 -1.14
N THR A 211 1.31 1.76 -2.05
CA THR A 211 1.20 2.28 -3.41
C THR A 211 1.71 1.27 -4.45
N ASN A 212 1.20 1.36 -5.67
CA ASN A 212 1.75 0.69 -6.85
C ASN A 212 2.56 1.63 -7.74
N ASN A 213 2.83 2.86 -7.28
CA ASN A 213 3.65 3.82 -8.01
C ASN A 213 5.13 3.58 -7.69
N GLU A 214 5.86 2.96 -8.62
CA GLU A 214 7.31 2.70 -8.50
C GLU A 214 8.15 3.96 -8.32
N LEU A 215 7.65 5.10 -8.79
CA LEU A 215 8.30 6.40 -8.71
C LEU A 215 7.76 7.27 -7.56
N ASP A 216 7.14 6.67 -6.54
CA ASP A 216 6.59 7.42 -5.42
C ASP A 216 7.67 8.26 -4.69
N GLN A 217 7.42 9.55 -4.50
CA GLN A 217 8.35 10.47 -3.81
C GLN A 217 7.92 10.78 -2.36
N HIS A 218 6.80 10.22 -1.90
CA HIS A 218 6.22 10.52 -0.58
C HIS A 218 6.67 9.55 0.52
N GLY A 219 7.54 8.59 0.18
CA GLY A 219 8.00 7.56 1.12
C GLY A 219 6.93 6.51 1.44
N HIS A 220 5.89 6.36 0.60
CA HIS A 220 4.91 5.27 0.75
C HIS A 220 5.56 3.91 0.48
N ILE A 221 5.04 2.83 1.07
CA ILE A 221 5.55 1.49 0.79
C ILE A 221 5.04 1.05 -0.58
N ILE A 222 5.97 0.72 -1.49
CA ILE A 222 5.62 0.32 -2.86
C ILE A 222 5.51 -1.20 -2.93
N LEU A 223 4.43 -1.70 -3.52
CA LEU A 223 4.14 -3.12 -3.65
C LEU A 223 3.67 -3.45 -5.07
N ASN A 224 4.08 -4.62 -5.57
CA ASN A 224 3.46 -5.22 -6.75
C ASN A 224 2.08 -5.77 -6.41
N SER A 225 1.09 -5.46 -7.27
CA SER A 225 -0.26 -6.03 -7.17
C SER A 225 -0.24 -7.53 -7.40
N MET A 226 -1.20 -8.26 -6.82
CA MET A 226 -1.38 -9.71 -6.92
C MET A 226 -0.21 -10.54 -6.35
N HIS A 227 0.48 -10.00 -5.35
CA HIS A 227 1.56 -10.66 -4.62
C HIS A 227 1.24 -10.70 -3.12
N LYS A 228 1.76 -11.70 -2.42
CA LYS A 228 1.59 -11.87 -0.98
C LYS A 228 2.73 -11.24 -0.21
N TYR A 229 2.38 -10.55 0.88
CA TYR A 229 3.32 -9.82 1.71
C TYR A 229 3.12 -10.10 3.19
N GLN A 230 4.22 -10.08 3.93
CA GLN A 230 4.29 -10.18 5.38
C GLN A 230 4.79 -8.84 5.94
N PRO A 231 3.94 -8.09 6.67
CA PRO A 231 4.39 -7.00 7.52
C PRO A 231 5.31 -7.49 8.63
N ARG A 232 6.36 -6.74 8.94
CA ARG A 232 7.22 -7.01 10.11
C ARG A 232 7.41 -5.73 10.90
N VAL A 233 7.31 -5.83 12.21
CA VAL A 233 7.52 -4.70 13.13
C VAL A 233 8.89 -4.86 13.75
N HIS A 234 9.65 -3.77 13.79
CA HIS A 234 11.00 -3.74 14.31
C HIS A 234 11.11 -2.72 15.42
N ILE A 235 11.85 -3.08 16.46
CA ILE A 235 12.26 -2.18 17.54
C ILE A 235 13.79 -2.15 17.60
N ILE A 236 14.36 -0.95 17.65
CA ILE A 236 15.80 -0.72 17.71
C ILE A 236 16.11 0.07 18.98
N LYS A 237 16.97 -0.46 19.87
CA LYS A 237 17.43 0.26 21.05
C LYS A 237 18.54 1.23 20.63
N LYS A 238 18.33 2.53 20.84
CA LYS A 238 19.31 3.56 20.46
C LYS A 238 20.46 3.58 21.46
N LYS A 239 21.70 3.56 20.97
CA LYS A 239 22.90 3.83 21.79
C LYS A 239 23.20 5.33 21.80
N ASP A 240 23.59 5.88 22.95
CA ASP A 240 23.74 7.34 23.16
C ASP A 240 24.80 8.04 22.28
N HIS A 241 25.60 7.29 21.51
CA HIS A 241 26.73 7.82 20.75
C HIS A 241 26.68 7.56 19.22
N THR A 242 25.65 6.90 18.69
CA THR A 242 25.50 6.69 17.24
C THR A 242 24.50 7.68 16.63
N ALA A 243 25.03 8.67 15.91
CA ALA A 243 24.24 9.71 15.21
C ALA A 243 23.57 9.23 13.91
N SER A 244 23.77 7.97 13.52
CA SER A 244 23.25 7.40 12.28
C SER A 244 22.00 6.56 12.54
N LEU A 245 20.85 7.02 12.05
CA LEU A 245 19.54 6.35 12.19
C LEU A 245 19.47 4.95 11.54
N LEU A 246 20.47 4.56 10.72
CA LEU A 246 20.36 3.40 9.83
C LEU A 246 21.64 2.58 9.72
N ASN A 247 22.54 2.61 10.71
CA ASN A 247 23.58 1.59 10.78
C ASN A 247 23.03 0.29 11.40
N LEU A 248 22.09 -0.36 10.69
CA LEU A 248 21.45 -1.61 11.12
C LEU A 248 22.45 -2.74 11.43
N LYS A 249 23.69 -2.64 10.96
CA LYS A 249 24.75 -3.61 11.23
C LYS A 249 25.36 -3.47 12.63
N SER A 250 25.22 -2.31 13.28
CA SER A 250 25.77 -2.04 14.62
C SER A 250 24.71 -1.84 15.71
N GLU A 251 23.45 -1.60 15.32
CA GLU A 251 22.35 -1.34 16.24
C GLU A 251 21.69 -2.65 16.71
N GLU A 252 21.34 -2.70 17.99
CA GLU A 252 20.60 -3.83 18.56
C GLU A 252 19.13 -3.70 18.20
N PHE A 253 18.64 -4.58 17.33
CA PHE A 253 17.26 -4.61 16.91
C PHE A 253 16.60 -5.96 17.13
N ARG A 254 15.27 -5.94 17.24
CA ARG A 254 14.43 -7.13 17.28
C ARG A 254 13.28 -6.98 16.29
N THR A 255 12.96 -8.08 15.62
CA THR A 255 11.87 -8.18 14.64
C THR A 255 10.75 -9.04 15.20
N PHE A 256 9.51 -8.57 15.03
CA PHE A 256 8.29 -9.27 15.36
C PHE A 256 7.48 -9.49 14.10
N ILE A 257 7.02 -10.73 13.92
CA ILE A 257 6.25 -11.17 12.76
C ILE A 257 4.95 -11.76 13.28
N PHE A 258 3.83 -11.28 12.74
CA PHE A 258 2.49 -11.78 13.04
C PHE A 258 1.94 -12.45 11.78
N PRO A 259 1.95 -13.80 11.68
CA PRO A 259 1.55 -14.52 10.48
C PRO A 259 0.12 -14.21 10.00
N GLU A 260 -0.78 -13.90 10.93
CA GLU A 260 -2.16 -13.50 10.64
C GLU A 260 -2.26 -12.19 9.85
N THR A 261 -1.20 -11.37 9.86
CA THR A 261 -1.15 -10.09 9.13
C THR A 261 -0.73 -10.21 7.66
N VAL A 262 -0.45 -11.44 7.17
CA VAL A 262 -0.19 -11.68 5.76
C VAL A 262 -1.37 -11.22 4.91
N PHE A 263 -1.08 -10.54 3.80
CA PHE A 263 -2.10 -10.09 2.86
C PHE A 263 -1.65 -10.18 1.41
N THR A 264 -2.62 -10.20 0.49
CA THR A 264 -2.39 -10.01 -0.94
C THR A 264 -2.63 -8.56 -1.32
N ALA A 265 -1.64 -7.90 -1.93
CA ALA A 265 -1.82 -6.55 -2.44
C ALA A 265 -2.69 -6.59 -3.71
N VAL A 266 -3.70 -5.74 -3.82
CA VAL A 266 -4.63 -5.73 -4.96
C VAL A 266 -5.00 -4.30 -5.34
N THR A 267 -5.36 -4.05 -6.59
CA THR A 267 -5.88 -2.72 -7.01
C THR A 267 -7.39 -2.59 -6.79
N ALA A 268 -8.09 -3.72 -6.75
CA ALA A 268 -9.50 -3.85 -6.40
C ALA A 268 -9.71 -5.18 -5.66
N TYR A 269 -10.66 -5.23 -4.74
CA TYR A 269 -10.95 -6.46 -4.00
C TYR A 269 -11.41 -7.57 -4.94
N GLN A 270 -10.94 -8.79 -4.70
CA GLN A 270 -11.27 -9.98 -5.49
C GLN A 270 -12.31 -10.83 -4.76
N ASN A 271 -12.08 -11.11 -3.48
CA ASN A 271 -13.01 -11.84 -2.64
C ASN A 271 -14.11 -10.90 -2.07
N GLN A 272 -15.37 -11.13 -2.48
CA GLN A 272 -16.51 -10.33 -2.00
C GLN A 272 -16.73 -10.44 -0.48
N LEU A 273 -16.35 -11.56 0.15
CA LEU A 273 -16.42 -11.70 1.60
C LEU A 273 -15.44 -10.76 2.31
N ILE A 274 -14.27 -10.52 1.72
CA ILE A 274 -13.35 -9.49 2.22
C ILE A 274 -14.00 -8.12 2.10
N THR A 275 -14.58 -7.77 0.94
CA THR A 275 -15.27 -6.48 0.75
C THR A 275 -16.35 -6.27 1.82
N LYS A 276 -17.20 -7.26 2.06
CA LYS A 276 -18.24 -7.22 3.09
C LYS A 276 -17.63 -7.01 4.49
N LEU A 277 -16.62 -7.80 4.86
CA LEU A 277 -15.96 -7.65 6.16
C LEU A 277 -15.29 -6.27 6.33
N LYS A 278 -14.71 -5.70 5.26
CA LYS A 278 -14.18 -4.32 5.26
C LYS A 278 -15.29 -3.31 5.50
N ILE A 279 -16.43 -3.42 4.82
CA ILE A 279 -17.57 -2.52 4.98
C ILE A 279 -18.09 -2.57 6.43
N ASP A 280 -18.28 -3.77 6.96
CA ASP A 280 -18.85 -4.01 8.29
C ASP A 280 -17.91 -3.58 9.42
N SER A 281 -16.59 -3.71 9.22
CA SER A 281 -15.60 -3.47 10.28
C SER A 281 -14.94 -2.09 10.21
N ASN A 282 -14.81 -1.49 9.03
CA ASN A 282 -14.14 -0.20 8.87
C ASN A 282 -15.11 0.98 9.13
N PRO A 283 -14.86 1.84 10.14
CA PRO A 283 -15.71 2.99 10.42
C PRO A 283 -15.87 3.94 9.21
N PHE A 284 -14.85 4.06 8.37
CA PHE A 284 -14.87 4.93 7.19
C PHE A 284 -15.71 4.36 6.02
N ALA A 285 -16.16 3.11 6.12
CA ALA A 285 -17.01 2.45 5.12
C ALA A 285 -18.48 2.35 5.56
N LYS A 286 -18.85 3.00 6.68
CA LYS A 286 -20.19 2.90 7.28
C LYS A 286 -21.33 3.20 6.29
N GLY A 287 -21.13 4.16 5.36
CA GLY A 287 -22.14 4.55 4.38
C GLY A 287 -22.56 3.44 3.40
N PHE A 288 -21.79 2.36 3.27
CA PHE A 288 -22.12 1.23 2.40
C PHE A 288 -22.87 0.10 3.12
N ARG A 289 -23.02 0.17 4.45
CA ARG A 289 -23.69 -0.88 5.25
C ARG A 289 -25.20 -0.91 5.05
N ASP A 290 -25.80 0.23 4.74
CA ASP A 290 -27.24 0.37 4.63
C ASP A 290 -27.76 0.02 3.22
N SER A 291 -26.91 0.11 2.19
CA SER A 291 -27.27 -0.29 0.83
C SER A 291 -27.53 -1.79 0.68
N SER A 292 -26.89 -2.64 1.50
CA SER A 292 -27.16 -4.09 1.51
C SER A 292 -28.44 -4.49 2.26
N ARG A 293 -29.06 -3.57 3.01
CA ARG A 293 -30.33 -3.83 3.71
C ARG A 293 -31.57 -3.52 2.87
N LEU A 294 -31.42 -2.71 1.82
CA LEU A 294 -32.52 -2.29 0.96
C LEU A 294 -32.83 -3.29 -0.16
N THR A 295 -31.92 -4.22 -0.46
CA THR A 295 -32.13 -5.25 -1.50
C THR A 295 -32.86 -6.50 -1.01
N ASP A 296 -33.12 -6.62 0.30
CA ASP A 296 -33.85 -7.75 0.90
C ASP A 296 -35.34 -7.45 1.11
N ILE A 297 -35.84 -6.29 0.63
CA ILE A 297 -37.25 -5.90 0.65
C ILE A 297 -37.71 -5.67 -0.79
N GLU A 298 -37.79 -6.74 -1.57
CA GLU A 298 -38.61 -6.79 -2.80
C GLU A 298 -39.10 -8.22 -3.04
#